data_AF-A0A7K8VVY8-F1
#
_entry.id   AF-A0A7K8VVY8-F1
#
_cell.length_a   1.000
_cell.length_b   1.000
_cell.length_c   1.000
_cell.angle_alpha   90.00
_cell.angle_beta   90.00
_cell.angle_gamma   90.00
#
_symmetry.space_group_name_H-M   'P 1'
#
loop_
_entity.id
_entity.type
_entity.pdbx_description
1 polymer ?
#
loop_
_entity_poly.entity_id
_entity_poly.type
_entity_poly.pdbx_seq_one_letter_code
_entity_poly.pdbx_strand_id
1 'polypeptide(L)'
;MGSISAANAEFCFDIFKELKVHHANENIFYCPLSIMAALAMVYLGARGNTEYQMEKCGKSVNIHFLFKEILSDITAPKANYSLHIANRLYAEKTSAIL
;
A
#
# COMPACT_ATOMS: atom_id res chain seq x y z
N MET A 1 -18.40 7.36 -4.04
CA MET A 1 -16.94 7.42 -3.79
C MET A 1 -16.53 6.09 -3.19
N GLY A 2 -15.60 5.36 -3.81
CA GLY A 2 -15.20 4.02 -3.32
C GLY A 2 -14.45 4.11 -1.99
N SER A 3 -14.76 3.20 -1.06
CA SER A 3 -14.02 3.09 0.20
C SER A 3 -12.60 2.57 -0.05
N ILE A 4 -11.60 3.10 0.64
CA ILE A 4 -10.22 2.54 0.65
C ILE A 4 -10.20 1.06 1.07
N SER A 5 -11.16 0.62 1.90
CA SER A 5 -11.32 -0.80 2.22
C SER A 5 -11.67 -1.63 0.98
N ALA A 6 -12.50 -1.12 0.08
CA ALA A 6 -12.86 -1.80 -1.16
C ALA A 6 -11.67 -1.83 -2.13
N ALA A 7 -10.95 -0.70 -2.27
CA ALA A 7 -9.72 -0.65 -3.08
C ALA A 7 -8.64 -1.60 -2.54
N ASN A 8 -8.46 -1.67 -1.21
CA ASN A 8 -7.54 -2.60 -0.57
C ASN A 8 -7.94 -4.06 -0.71
N ALA A 9 -9.25 -4.36 -0.70
CA ALA A 9 -9.75 -5.71 -0.96
C ALA A 9 -9.54 -6.12 -2.44
N GLU A 10 -9.84 -5.24 -3.40
CA GLU A 10 -9.60 -5.47 -4.83
C GLU A 10 -8.11 -5.73 -5.09
N PHE A 11 -7.25 -4.83 -4.61
CA PHE A 11 -5.79 -4.98 -4.70
C PHE A 11 -5.29 -6.26 -4.03
N CYS A 12 -5.83 -6.62 -2.86
CA CYS A 12 -5.52 -7.86 -2.16
C CYS A 12 -5.79 -9.07 -3.06
N PHE A 13 -6.98 -9.17 -3.66
CA PHE A 13 -7.33 -10.30 -4.52
C PHE A 13 -6.51 -10.34 -5.80
N ASP A 14 -6.15 -9.20 -6.38
CA ASP A 14 -5.34 -9.16 -7.58
C ASP A 14 -3.91 -9.63 -7.32
N ILE A 15 -3.29 -9.20 -6.21
CA ILE A 15 -1.99 -9.73 -5.77
C ILE A 15 -2.09 -11.23 -5.44
N PHE A 16 -3.15 -11.67 -4.76
CA PHE A 16 -3.32 -13.10 -4.45
C PHE A 16 -3.38 -13.96 -5.71
N LYS A 17 -4.14 -13.51 -6.72
CA LYS A 17 -4.27 -14.21 -8.00
C LYS A 17 -2.95 -14.33 -8.74
N GLU A 18 -2.07 -13.34 -8.61
CA GLU A 18 -0.74 -13.39 -9.20
C GLU A 18 0.18 -14.32 -8.40
N LEU A 19 0.22 -14.18 -7.08
CA LEU A 19 1.06 -15.01 -6.21
C LEU A 19 0.72 -16.51 -6.33
N LYS A 20 -0.55 -16.88 -6.37
CA LYS A 20 -0.96 -18.30 -6.45
C LYS A 20 -0.48 -19.00 -7.73
N VAL A 21 -0.22 -18.26 -8.82
CA VAL A 21 0.31 -18.85 -10.07
C VAL A 21 1.69 -19.43 -9.85
N HIS A 22 2.47 -18.82 -8.96
CA HIS A 22 3.84 -19.24 -8.63
C HIS A 22 3.91 -20.13 -7.38
N HIS A 23 2.86 -20.16 -6.56
CA HIS A 23 2.85 -20.79 -5.23
C HIS A 23 1.66 -21.76 -5.03
N ALA A 24 1.36 -22.60 -6.03
CA ALA A 24 0.12 -23.40 -6.08
C ALA A 24 -0.11 -24.38 -4.91
N ASN A 25 0.94 -24.78 -4.19
CA ASN A 25 0.89 -25.72 -3.06
C ASN A 25 1.67 -25.21 -1.83
N GLU A 26 1.86 -23.90 -1.74
CA GLU A 26 2.61 -23.27 -0.67
C GLU A 26 1.71 -22.35 0.15
N ASN A 27 2.14 -22.07 1.38
CA ASN A 27 1.45 -21.09 2.20
C ASN A 27 1.71 -19.68 1.66
N ILE A 28 0.65 -18.89 1.50
CA ILE A 28 0.73 -17.48 1.09
C ILE A 28 0.25 -16.62 2.26
N PHE A 29 1.11 -15.75 2.76
CA PHE A 29 0.78 -14.78 3.81
C PHE A 29 1.40 -13.43 3.48
N TYR A 30 0.59 -12.37 3.41
CA TYR A 30 1.03 -11.02 3.10
C TYR A 30 0.04 -9.98 3.64
N CYS A 31 0.49 -8.74 3.75
CA CYS A 31 -0.32 -7.61 4.20
C CYS A 31 -0.60 -6.65 3.04
N PRO A 32 -1.76 -6.73 2.36
CA PRO A 32 -2.08 -5.86 1.23
C PRO A 32 -2.06 -4.37 1.62
N LEU A 33 -2.53 -4.05 2.83
CA LEU A 33 -2.55 -2.68 3.34
C LEU A 33 -1.14 -2.09 3.46
N SER A 34 -0.16 -2.87 3.93
CA SER A 34 1.23 -2.43 4.05
C SER A 34 1.85 -2.16 2.68
N ILE A 35 1.58 -3.01 1.69
CA ILE A 35 2.08 -2.85 0.32
C ILE A 35 1.49 -1.58 -0.30
N MET A 36 0.18 -1.38 -0.19
CA MET A 36 -0.46 -0.17 -0.72
C MET A 36 0.02 1.10 0.00
N ALA A 37 0.29 1.06 1.31
CA ALA A 37 0.86 2.19 2.03
C ALA A 37 2.25 2.58 1.48
N ALA A 38 3.08 1.59 1.16
CA ALA A 38 4.36 1.82 0.50
C ALA A 38 4.20 2.36 -0.94
N LEU A 39 3.29 1.79 -1.74
CA LEU A 39 2.98 2.26 -3.08
C LEU A 39 2.44 3.69 -3.09
N ALA A 40 1.60 4.05 -2.12
CA ALA A 40 1.15 5.41 -1.94
C ALA A 40 2.36 6.34 -1.75
N MET A 41 3.27 6.05 -0.80
CA MET A 41 4.45 6.91 -0.60
C MET A 41 5.29 7.10 -1.88
N VAL A 42 5.48 6.05 -2.68
CA VAL A 42 6.22 6.12 -3.95
C VAL A 42 5.42 6.88 -5.02
N TYR A 43 4.09 6.76 -5.03
CA TYR A 43 3.19 7.45 -5.95
C TYR A 43 3.33 8.98 -5.85
N LEU A 44 3.53 9.56 -4.65
CA LEU A 44 3.77 11.00 -4.49
C LEU A 44 4.98 11.53 -5.27
N GLY A 45 6.02 10.71 -5.39
CA GLY A 45 7.24 11.04 -6.12
C GLY A 45 7.16 10.71 -7.62
N ALA A 46 6.18 9.90 -8.04
CA ALA A 46 6.04 9.48 -9.42
C ALA A 46 5.49 10.60 -10.31
N ARG A 47 5.93 10.65 -11.57
CA ARG A 47 5.42 11.62 -12.56
C ARG A 47 5.19 10.94 -13.90
N GLY A 48 4.33 11.53 -14.72
CA GLY A 48 4.10 11.11 -16.11
C GLY A 48 3.56 9.68 -16.19
N ASN A 49 4.14 8.85 -17.07
CA ASN A 49 3.64 7.48 -17.27
C ASN A 49 3.80 6.59 -16.02
N THR A 50 4.80 6.85 -15.18
CA THR A 50 5.00 6.11 -13.92
C THR A 50 3.84 6.36 -12.96
N GLU A 51 3.45 7.61 -12.77
CA GLU A 51 2.28 7.99 -11.96
C GLU A 51 0.99 7.37 -12.49
N TYR A 52 0.78 7.45 -13.81
CA TYR A 52 -0.39 6.89 -14.49
C TYR A 52 -0.53 5.36 -14.30
N GLN A 53 0.57 4.61 -14.39
CA GLN A 53 0.53 3.17 -14.16
C GLN A 53 0.24 2.83 -12.70
N MET A 54 0.81 3.59 -11.76
CA MET A 54 0.59 3.39 -10.33
C MET A 54 -0.86 3.71 -9.91
N GLU A 55 -1.50 4.70 -10.52
CA GLU A 55 -2.93 5.02 -10.29
C GLU A 55 -3.84 3.84 -10.65
N LYS A 56 -3.51 3.07 -11.71
CA LYS A 56 -4.29 1.89 -12.09
C LYS A 56 -4.22 0.77 -11.05
N CYS A 57 -3.09 0.64 -10.35
CA CYS A 57 -2.89 -0.35 -9.30
C CYS A 57 -3.65 0.01 -8.00
N GLY A 58 -3.92 1.29 -7.75
CA GLY A 58 -4.61 1.78 -6.55
C GLY A 58 -5.65 2.83 -6.91
N LYS A 59 -6.79 2.38 -7.44
CA LYS A 59 -7.90 3.19 -7.99
C LYS A 59 -8.56 4.17 -6.99
N SER A 60 -7.83 5.14 -6.45
CA SER A 60 -8.43 6.21 -5.65
C SER A 60 -7.67 7.52 -5.75
N VAL A 61 -8.36 8.53 -6.27
CA VAL A 61 -8.09 9.94 -5.95
C VAL A 61 -8.18 10.06 -4.42
N ASN A 62 -7.15 10.65 -3.77
CA ASN A 62 -6.94 10.75 -2.32
C ASN A 62 -6.41 9.51 -1.56
N ILE A 63 -5.68 8.60 -2.23
CA ILE A 63 -5.03 7.45 -1.55
C ILE A 63 -4.23 7.88 -0.30
N HIS A 64 -3.54 9.03 -0.35
CA HIS A 64 -2.76 9.57 0.77
C HIS A 64 -3.56 9.91 2.01
N PHE A 65 -4.68 10.63 1.82
CA PHE A 65 -5.52 11.06 2.92
C PHE A 65 -6.15 9.83 3.59
N LEU A 66 -6.63 8.89 2.78
CA LEU A 66 -7.27 7.67 3.25
C LEU A 66 -6.28 6.73 3.96
N PHE A 67 -5.03 6.64 3.49
CA PHE A 67 -3.99 5.88 4.20
C PHE A 67 -3.61 6.52 5.53
N LYS A 68 -3.55 7.85 5.60
CA LYS A 68 -3.29 8.55 6.85
C LYS A 68 -4.38 8.26 7.89
N GLU A 69 -5.66 8.33 7.50
CA GLU A 69 -6.78 8.01 8.39
C GLU A 69 -6.72 6.56 8.86
N ILE A 70 -6.64 5.59 7.94
CA ILE A 70 -6.59 4.17 8.33
C ILE A 70 -5.41 3.87 9.23
N LEU A 71 -4.21 4.35 8.90
CA LEU A 71 -3.03 4.10 9.72
C LEU A 71 -3.19 4.70 11.11
N SER A 72 -3.77 5.90 11.24
CA SER A 72 -4.06 6.52 12.53
C SER A 72 -5.04 5.69 13.35
N ASP A 73 -6.07 5.13 12.71
CA ASP A 73 -7.10 4.36 13.39
C ASP A 73 -6.59 3.00 13.88
N ILE A 74 -5.84 2.27 13.04
CA ILE A 74 -5.37 0.92 13.38
C ILE A 74 -4.10 0.90 14.23
N THR A 75 -3.37 2.01 14.31
CA THR A 75 -2.18 2.14 15.18
C THR A 75 -2.46 2.94 16.45
N ALA A 76 -3.74 3.11 16.81
CA ALA A 76 -4.15 3.91 17.96
C ALA A 76 -3.49 3.43 19.28
N PRO A 77 -2.90 4.36 20.07
CA PRO A 77 -2.25 4.03 21.32
C PRO A 77 -3.32 3.72 22.38
N LYS A 78 -3.58 2.43 22.62
CA LYS A 78 -4.49 1.79 23.63
C LYS A 78 -5.39 0.68 23.05
N ALA A 79 -5.04 0.13 21.89
CA ALA A 79 -5.67 -1.09 21.40
C ALA A 79 -5.48 -2.26 22.39
N ASN A 80 -6.46 -3.16 22.44
CA ASN A 80 -6.36 -4.47 23.12
C ASN A 80 -5.60 -5.51 22.28
N TYR A 81 -4.89 -5.07 21.25
CA TYR A 81 -4.08 -5.86 20.33
C TYR A 81 -2.70 -5.22 20.16
N SER A 82 -1.73 -6.01 19.71
CA SER A 82 -0.42 -5.52 19.28
C SER A 82 -0.39 -5.47 17.75
N LEU A 83 -0.39 -4.26 17.19
CA LEU A 83 -0.28 -4.03 15.75
C LEU A 83 0.68 -2.87 15.50
N HIS A 84 1.71 -3.12 14.71
CA HIS A 84 2.72 -2.13 14.35
C HIS A 84 2.89 -2.15 12.83
N ILE A 85 2.81 -0.98 12.20
CA ILE A 85 3.07 -0.79 10.78
C ILE A 85 4.14 0.28 10.65
N ALA A 86 5.23 -0.03 9.95
CA ALA A 86 6.32 0.89 9.72
C ALA A 86 6.77 0.77 8.27
N ASN A 87 6.75 1.89 7.54
CA ASN A 87 7.30 1.97 6.19
C ASN A 87 8.45 2.97 6.17
N ARG A 88 9.49 2.70 5.39
CA ARG A 88 10.65 3.59 5.26
C ARG A 88 11.14 3.59 3.82
N LEU A 89 11.45 4.78 3.29
CA LEU A 89 12.16 4.95 2.03
C LEU A 89 13.65 5.14 2.33
N TYR A 90 14.50 4.41 1.60
CA TYR A 90 15.95 4.57 1.63
C TYR A 90 16.40 5.08 0.28
N ALA A 91 17.23 6.13 0.29
CA ALA A 91 17.84 6.69 -0.92
C ALA A 91 19.36 6.72 -0.75
N GLU A 92 20.06 6.66 -1.88
CA GLU A 92 21.52 6.82 -1.91
C GLU A 92 21.92 8.22 -1.44
N LYS A 93 23.03 8.33 -0.70
CA LYS A 93 23.43 9.60 -0.06
C LYS A 93 23.71 10.72 -1.05
N THR A 94 24.15 10.37 -2.26
CA THR A 94 24.47 11.31 -3.33
C THR A 94 23.24 11.72 -4.15
N SER A 95 22.11 11.03 -3.96
CA SER A 95 20.86 11.36 -4.63
C SER A 95 20.10 12.43 -3.86
N ALA A 96 19.81 13.55 -4.52
CA ALA A 96 18.96 14.59 -3.96
C ALA A 96 17.51 14.08 -3.90
N ILE A 97 16.91 14.08 -2.70
CA ILE A 97 15.47 13.92 -2.53
C ILE A 97 14.88 15.34 -2.66
N LEU A 98 14.16 15.58 -3.76
CA LEU A 98 13.48 16.84 -4.05
C LEU A 98 12.15 16.95 -3.29
#